data_AF-A0A1F8J4E2-F1
#
_entry.id   AF-A0A1F8J4E2-F1
#
_cell.length_a   1.000
_cell.length_b   1.000
_cell.length_c   1.000
_cell.angle_alpha   90.00
_cell.angle_beta   90.00
_cell.angle_gamma   90.00
#
_symmetry.space_group_name_H-M   'P 1'
#
loop_
_entity.id
_entity.type
_entity.pdbx_description
1 polymer ?
#
loop_
_entity_poly.entity_id
_entity_poly.type
_entity_poly.pdbx_seq_one_letter_code
_entity_poly.pdbx_strand_id
1 'polypeptide(L)'
;MRALALNTGMDIHLLDHIAPLAALLDIPLWTTEEPNYLLARQFYPQVKVEYMPDLEYRLGEIAHSYDTLFECKYWQAHLKQLFKDFYQKEMTLVFCPHGQSDKGFQFPLLAPYSIQDAVLVYGPLMLEMLNELQIPLKQSIMVGNYRLKFYRTHQSFYDNLLKKRLPLDPKKRTILYAPTWKDADDTVSFFQFGKKVLAELPQDWNLILKVHPLLKERTPVEYYRTLLYAESKHNVFVLEDYPPVYPVLAASDIYLGDFSSVGYDFLTFEKPLFFLPTDRPTRLYSCGQILNSNENFYTQMENPKKLVNEQRKLRKWAYSEGVDTFSMGGKIKTVCKSFK
;
A
#
# COMPACT_ATOMS: atom_id res chain seq x y z
N MET A 1 1.53 -8.42 24.02
CA MET A 1 2.95 -8.34 23.58
C MET A 1 3.40 -6.93 23.91
N ARG A 2 4.61 -6.73 24.42
CA ARG A 2 5.14 -5.38 24.70
C ARG A 2 5.67 -4.81 23.39
N ALA A 3 4.79 -4.33 22.54
CA ALA A 3 5.14 -3.83 21.22
C ALA A 3 4.42 -2.53 20.90
N LEU A 4 5.01 -1.78 19.98
CA LEU A 4 4.54 -0.49 19.53
C LEU A 4 4.66 -0.40 18.01
N ALA A 5 3.60 0.09 17.37
CA ALA A 5 3.65 0.46 15.97
C ALA A 5 3.95 1.96 15.84
N LEU A 6 4.81 2.31 14.88
CA LEU A 6 5.20 3.69 14.60
C LEU A 6 4.80 4.10 13.19
N ASN A 7 4.33 5.33 13.08
CA ASN A 7 4.14 6.02 11.82
C ASN A 7 4.81 7.40 11.93
N THR A 8 6.07 7.45 11.55
CA THR A 8 6.90 8.66 11.60
C THR A 8 6.83 9.43 10.28
N GLY A 9 6.84 10.77 10.34
CA GLY A 9 6.83 11.68 9.19
C GLY A 9 5.51 11.73 8.39
N MET A 10 5.51 12.49 7.30
CA MET A 10 4.29 12.92 6.58
C MET A 10 3.63 11.83 5.69
N ASP A 11 4.12 10.60 5.72
CA ASP A 11 3.71 9.54 4.78
C ASP A 11 2.37 8.90 5.16
N ILE A 12 1.27 9.63 4.96
CA ILE A 12 -0.11 9.20 5.29
C ILE A 12 -0.51 7.88 4.63
N HIS A 13 0.08 7.56 3.47
CA HIS A 13 -0.23 6.33 2.74
C HIS A 13 0.26 5.07 3.48
N LEU A 14 1.24 5.21 4.38
CA LEU A 14 1.72 4.10 5.21
C LEU A 14 0.73 3.71 6.32
N LEU A 15 -0.25 4.58 6.65
CA LEU A 15 -1.30 4.26 7.62
C LEU A 15 -2.09 3.02 7.23
N ASP A 16 -2.32 2.80 5.92
CA ASP A 16 -3.03 1.61 5.42
C ASP A 16 -2.28 0.30 5.65
N HIS A 17 -1.01 0.37 5.99
CA HIS A 17 -0.19 -0.80 6.32
C HIS A 17 -0.04 -0.94 7.83
N ILE A 18 0.42 0.13 8.49
CA ILE A 18 0.79 0.04 9.90
C ILE A 18 -0.43 0.01 10.84
N ALA A 19 -1.52 0.73 10.54
CA ALA A 19 -2.68 0.77 11.42
C ALA A 19 -3.48 -0.55 11.42
N PRO A 20 -3.77 -1.21 10.27
CA PRO A 20 -4.34 -2.55 10.26
C PRO A 20 -3.49 -3.59 11.00
N LEU A 21 -2.15 -3.50 10.86
CA LEU A 21 -1.23 -4.37 11.58
C LEU A 21 -1.33 -4.13 13.09
N ALA A 22 -1.33 -2.87 13.54
CA ALA A 22 -1.46 -2.51 14.95
C ALA A 22 -2.77 -3.05 15.56
N ALA A 23 -3.89 -2.89 14.84
CA ALA A 23 -5.19 -3.44 15.26
C ALA A 23 -5.17 -4.97 15.38
N LEU A 24 -4.62 -5.67 14.37
CA LEU A 24 -4.58 -7.13 14.38
C LEU A 24 -3.63 -7.72 15.44
N LEU A 25 -2.63 -6.96 15.85
CA LEU A 25 -1.68 -7.33 16.90
C LEU A 25 -2.12 -6.90 18.30
N ASP A 26 -3.17 -6.08 18.40
CA ASP A 26 -3.63 -5.43 19.63
C ASP A 26 -2.49 -4.65 20.32
N ILE A 27 -1.89 -3.71 19.56
CA ILE A 27 -0.80 -2.84 20.00
C ILE A 27 -1.12 -1.38 19.70
N PRO A 28 -0.59 -0.42 20.50
CA PRO A 28 -0.74 1.00 20.21
C PRO A 28 -0.02 1.41 18.92
N LEU A 29 -0.52 2.50 18.32
CA LEU A 29 0.11 3.19 17.19
C LEU A 29 0.49 4.60 17.61
N TRP A 30 1.77 4.95 17.51
CA TRP A 30 2.24 6.33 17.70
C TRP A 30 2.50 6.98 16.35
N THR A 31 2.01 8.22 16.20
CA THR A 31 2.21 9.06 15.02
C THR A 31 2.98 10.32 15.39
N THR A 32 3.94 10.76 14.58
CA THR A 32 4.70 12.01 14.85
C THR A 32 4.07 13.25 14.23
N GLU A 33 3.27 13.09 13.19
CA GLU A 33 2.64 14.20 12.47
C GLU A 33 1.15 14.30 12.81
N GLU A 34 0.68 15.52 13.06
CA GLU A 34 -0.74 15.77 13.39
C GLU A 34 -1.69 15.29 12.27
N PRO A 35 -1.42 15.53 10.97
CA PRO A 35 -2.27 14.98 9.90
C PRO A 35 -2.41 13.45 9.98
N ASN A 36 -1.32 12.75 10.26
CA ASN A 36 -1.35 11.29 10.36
C ASN A 36 -2.14 10.85 11.61
N TYR A 37 -2.00 11.55 12.74
CA TYR A 37 -2.79 11.31 13.94
C TYR A 37 -4.30 11.44 13.67
N LEU A 38 -4.71 12.55 13.04
CA LEU A 38 -6.11 12.83 12.74
C LEU A 38 -6.70 11.80 11.77
N LEU A 39 -5.98 11.49 10.69
CA LEU A 39 -6.38 10.47 9.72
C LEU A 39 -6.44 9.08 10.36
N ALA A 40 -5.48 8.73 11.21
CA ALA A 40 -5.47 7.44 11.90
C ALA A 40 -6.70 7.28 12.82
N ARG A 41 -7.07 8.33 13.57
CA ARG A 41 -8.29 8.33 14.40
C ARG A 41 -9.57 8.25 13.58
N GLN A 42 -9.59 8.92 12.42
CA GLN A 42 -10.75 8.91 11.53
C GLN A 42 -10.94 7.55 10.85
N PHE A 43 -9.87 7.00 10.28
CA PHE A 43 -9.93 5.83 9.40
C PHE A 43 -9.71 4.50 10.12
N TYR A 44 -9.07 4.49 11.29
CA TYR A 44 -8.74 3.29 12.04
C TYR A 44 -9.14 3.44 13.52
N PRO A 45 -10.42 3.69 13.85
CA PRO A 45 -10.88 3.87 15.23
C PRO A 45 -10.70 2.63 16.11
N GLN A 46 -10.36 1.48 15.51
CA GLN A 46 -10.04 0.23 16.22
C GLN A 46 -8.63 0.24 16.83
N VAL A 47 -7.79 1.22 16.47
CA VAL A 47 -6.41 1.33 16.96
C VAL A 47 -6.33 2.38 18.05
N LYS A 48 -5.61 2.08 19.14
CA LYS A 48 -5.23 3.09 20.12
C LYS A 48 -4.12 3.97 19.53
N VAL A 49 -4.51 5.10 18.94
CA VAL A 49 -3.58 6.06 18.32
C VAL A 49 -3.20 7.16 19.31
N GLU A 50 -1.90 7.46 19.43
CA GLU A 50 -1.38 8.55 20.23
C GLU A 50 -0.47 9.46 19.40
N TYR A 51 -0.58 10.78 19.62
CA TYR A 51 0.24 11.78 18.94
C TYR A 51 1.52 12.05 19.73
N MET A 52 2.67 11.82 19.10
CA MET A 52 4.01 11.92 19.71
C MET A 52 4.95 12.73 18.81
N PRO A 53 4.83 14.06 18.76
CA PRO A 53 5.63 14.91 17.87
C PRO A 53 7.14 14.82 18.14
N ASP A 54 7.55 14.74 19.40
CA ASP A 54 8.96 14.73 19.79
C ASP A 54 9.43 13.32 20.19
N LEU A 55 9.27 12.36 19.26
CA LEU A 55 9.55 10.94 19.50
C LEU A 55 10.99 10.68 19.96
N GLU A 56 11.95 11.49 19.49
CA GLU A 56 13.37 11.43 19.84
C GLU A 56 13.63 11.61 21.35
N TYR A 57 12.80 12.39 22.06
CA TYR A 57 12.91 12.59 23.50
C TYR A 57 12.18 11.50 24.32
N ARG A 58 11.53 10.56 23.64
CA ARG A 58 10.70 9.50 24.27
C ARG A 58 11.33 8.12 24.15
N LEU A 59 12.58 8.02 23.69
CA LEU A 59 13.28 6.74 23.56
C LEU A 59 13.39 6.00 24.90
N GLY A 60 13.56 6.71 26.03
CA GLY A 60 13.55 6.08 27.36
C GLY A 60 12.19 5.48 27.74
N GLU A 61 11.09 6.16 27.42
CA GLU A 61 9.72 5.65 27.61
C GLU A 61 9.49 4.40 26.76
N ILE A 62 9.96 4.43 25.51
CA ILE A 62 9.89 3.28 24.60
C ILE A 62 10.66 2.10 25.14
N ALA A 63 11.92 2.31 25.54
CA ALA A 63 12.79 1.27 26.10
C ALA A 63 12.20 0.63 27.36
N HIS A 64 11.59 1.47 28.21
CA HIS A 64 10.94 1.04 29.44
C HIS A 64 9.66 0.24 29.18
N SER A 65 8.88 0.56 28.15
CA SER A 65 7.52 0.05 27.96
C SER A 65 7.42 -1.07 26.93
N TYR A 66 8.29 -1.06 25.91
CA TYR A 66 8.20 -1.96 24.76
C TYR A 66 9.48 -2.79 24.56
N ASP A 67 9.33 -3.93 23.89
CA ASP A 67 10.41 -4.84 23.48
C ASP A 67 10.57 -4.86 21.95
N THR A 68 9.49 -4.55 21.21
CA THR A 68 9.43 -4.68 19.75
C THR A 68 8.79 -3.45 19.12
N LEU A 69 9.41 -2.93 18.06
CA LEU A 69 8.89 -1.81 17.27
C LEU A 69 8.54 -2.25 15.85
N PHE A 70 7.44 -1.75 15.31
CA PHE A 70 6.99 -1.98 13.94
C PHE A 70 6.92 -0.66 13.17
N GLU A 71 7.50 -0.61 11.98
CA GLU A 71 7.42 0.58 11.11
C GLU A 71 7.48 0.19 9.63
N CYS A 72 6.80 0.97 8.78
CA CYS A 72 6.83 0.84 7.33
C CYS A 72 7.97 1.58 6.63
N LYS A 73 8.79 2.31 7.38
CA LYS A 73 10.06 2.90 6.94
C LYS A 73 11.21 2.00 7.38
N TYR A 74 12.31 2.05 6.64
CA TYR A 74 13.49 1.29 6.99
C TYR A 74 14.07 1.77 8.32
N TRP A 75 14.41 0.83 9.19
CA TRP A 75 15.10 1.14 10.43
C TRP A 75 16.53 1.57 10.15
N GLN A 76 16.98 2.59 10.88
CA GLN A 76 18.37 3.01 10.87
C GLN A 76 19.21 2.04 11.71
N ALA A 77 20.36 1.60 11.17
CA ALA A 77 21.20 0.59 11.82
C ALA A 77 21.65 0.98 13.25
N HIS A 78 21.83 2.28 13.51
CA HIS A 78 22.30 2.78 14.81
C HIS A 78 21.20 2.85 15.88
N LEU A 79 19.91 2.78 15.52
CA LEU A 79 18.82 2.95 16.49
C LEU A 79 18.85 1.85 17.56
N LYS A 80 19.13 0.62 17.16
CA LYS A 80 19.27 -0.51 18.09
C LYS A 80 20.44 -0.33 19.04
N GLN A 81 21.58 0.15 18.53
CA GLN A 81 22.76 0.43 19.33
C GLN A 81 22.49 1.54 20.36
N LEU A 82 21.73 2.57 19.98
CA LEU A 82 21.29 3.63 20.89
C LEU A 82 20.46 3.06 22.05
N PHE A 83 19.49 2.19 21.77
CA PHE A 83 18.70 1.54 22.83
C PHE A 83 19.56 0.72 23.80
N LYS A 84 20.55 0.01 23.27
CA LYS A 84 21.49 -0.79 24.06
C LYS A 84 22.38 0.10 24.93
N ASP A 85 23.02 1.11 24.36
CA ASP A 85 24.01 1.91 25.07
C ASP A 85 23.39 2.81 26.15
N PHE A 86 22.29 3.48 25.82
CA PHE A 86 21.67 4.46 26.71
C PHE A 86 20.64 3.86 27.68
N TYR A 87 20.00 2.76 27.31
CA TYR A 87 18.90 2.19 28.10
C TYR A 87 19.10 0.72 28.48
N GLN A 88 20.26 0.13 28.15
CA GLN A 88 20.58 -1.28 28.44
C GLN A 88 19.48 -2.22 27.91
N LYS A 89 18.92 -1.88 26.74
CA LYS A 89 17.75 -2.53 26.17
C LYS A 89 18.02 -3.06 24.78
N GLU A 90 17.89 -4.38 24.62
CA GLU A 90 17.87 -5.02 23.30
C GLU A 90 16.46 -4.94 22.70
N MET A 91 16.31 -4.13 21.64
CA MET A 91 15.05 -3.94 20.93
C MET A 91 14.97 -4.84 19.70
N THR A 92 13.78 -5.37 19.40
CA THR A 92 13.48 -6.01 18.12
C THR A 92 12.84 -4.99 17.17
N LEU A 93 13.49 -4.70 16.04
CA LEU A 93 13.00 -3.76 15.05
C LEU A 93 12.43 -4.51 13.84
N VAL A 94 11.12 -4.40 13.61
CA VAL A 94 10.41 -5.12 12.56
C VAL A 94 10.01 -4.17 11.45
N PHE A 95 10.53 -4.40 10.25
CA PHE A 95 10.17 -3.65 9.06
C PHE A 95 8.90 -4.24 8.41
N CYS A 96 7.95 -3.35 8.06
CA CYS A 96 6.64 -3.69 7.53
C CYS A 96 6.49 -3.17 6.08
N PRO A 97 6.67 -4.01 5.05
CA PRO A 97 6.54 -3.55 3.67
C PRO A 97 5.17 -2.96 3.35
N HIS A 98 5.17 -1.91 2.53
CA HIS A 98 3.99 -1.19 2.09
C HIS A 98 3.39 -1.75 0.79
N GLY A 99 3.30 -3.09 0.73
CA GLY A 99 2.61 -3.84 -0.33
C GLY A 99 3.53 -4.76 -1.15
N GLN A 100 2.92 -5.59 -1.98
CA GLN A 100 3.61 -6.40 -2.99
C GLN A 100 3.73 -5.58 -4.27
N SER A 101 4.91 -5.48 -4.86
CA SER A 101 5.10 -4.85 -6.18
C SER A 101 6.21 -5.56 -6.95
N ASP A 102 6.32 -5.28 -8.25
CA ASP A 102 7.39 -5.80 -9.11
C ASP A 102 8.62 -4.85 -9.17
N LYS A 103 8.68 -3.84 -8.28
CA LYS A 103 9.76 -2.85 -8.25
C LYS A 103 11.04 -3.44 -7.65
N GLY A 104 12.18 -2.83 -7.99
CA GLY A 104 13.47 -3.14 -7.36
C GLY A 104 14.45 -3.94 -8.22
N PHE A 105 14.10 -4.29 -9.46
CA PHE A 105 14.99 -4.97 -10.40
C PHE A 105 15.93 -4.03 -11.16
N GLN A 106 15.53 -2.77 -11.36
CA GLN A 106 16.36 -1.76 -12.05
C GLN A 106 17.11 -0.88 -11.07
N PHE A 107 16.48 -0.57 -9.94
CA PHE A 107 17.06 0.20 -8.85
C PHE A 107 17.04 -0.64 -7.58
N PRO A 108 18.06 -0.53 -6.70
CA PRO A 108 18.19 -1.35 -5.49
C PRO A 108 17.21 -0.96 -4.38
N LEU A 109 15.94 -0.71 -4.71
CA LEU A 109 14.88 -0.28 -3.80
C LEU A 109 14.65 -1.27 -2.65
N LEU A 110 14.92 -2.55 -2.90
CA LEU A 110 14.79 -3.62 -1.90
C LEU A 110 16.08 -3.89 -1.13
N ALA A 111 17.24 -3.33 -1.52
CA ALA A 111 18.52 -3.58 -0.86
C ALA A 111 18.49 -3.29 0.67
N PRO A 112 17.78 -2.25 1.16
CA PRO A 112 17.67 -2.00 2.60
C PRO A 112 16.99 -3.11 3.40
N TYR A 113 16.34 -4.08 2.77
CA TYR A 113 15.75 -5.24 3.46
C TYR A 113 16.84 -6.07 4.16
N SER A 114 18.06 -6.14 3.59
CA SER A 114 19.16 -6.97 4.11
C SER A 114 19.68 -6.51 5.48
N ILE A 115 19.51 -5.22 5.81
CA ILE A 115 19.98 -4.65 7.07
C ILE A 115 18.93 -4.69 8.17
N GLN A 116 17.66 -4.96 7.84
CA GLN A 116 16.57 -5.03 8.83
C GLN A 116 16.71 -6.29 9.71
N ASP A 117 16.38 -6.18 10.99
CA ASP A 117 16.43 -7.31 11.93
C ASP A 117 15.39 -8.38 11.58
N ALA A 118 14.16 -7.93 11.28
CA ALA A 118 13.07 -8.77 10.82
C ALA A 118 12.28 -8.03 9.74
N VAL A 119 11.86 -8.77 8.71
CA VAL A 119 11.01 -8.23 7.64
C VAL A 119 9.69 -9.00 7.60
N LEU A 120 8.56 -8.30 7.68
CA LEU A 120 7.27 -8.90 7.34
C LEU A 120 7.20 -9.15 5.84
N VAL A 121 6.65 -10.28 5.43
CA VAL A 121 6.57 -10.67 4.03
C VAL A 121 5.15 -11.09 3.69
N TYR A 122 4.56 -10.52 2.64
CA TYR A 122 3.18 -10.85 2.24
C TYR A 122 3.06 -12.30 1.77
N GLY A 123 4.02 -12.83 1.02
CA GLY A 123 3.97 -14.17 0.47
C GLY A 123 5.24 -14.59 -0.27
N PRO A 124 5.26 -15.77 -0.92
CA PRO A 124 6.46 -16.40 -1.46
C PRO A 124 7.05 -15.60 -2.61
N LEU A 125 6.22 -14.91 -3.40
CA LEU A 125 6.69 -14.05 -4.48
C LEU A 125 7.71 -13.00 -4.00
N MET A 126 7.48 -12.36 -2.85
CA MET A 126 8.44 -11.39 -2.31
C MET A 126 9.77 -12.05 -1.92
N LEU A 127 9.74 -13.25 -1.34
CA LEU A 127 10.96 -13.99 -0.98
C LEU A 127 11.74 -14.40 -2.23
N GLU A 128 11.03 -14.86 -3.26
CA GLU A 128 11.64 -15.23 -4.55
C GLU A 128 12.26 -14.01 -5.23
N MET A 129 11.58 -12.86 -5.24
CA MET A 129 12.14 -11.61 -5.75
C MET A 129 13.41 -11.18 -5.00
N LEU A 130 13.42 -11.27 -3.67
CA LEU A 130 14.61 -10.95 -2.87
C LEU A 130 15.77 -11.91 -3.18
N ASN A 131 15.47 -13.19 -3.40
CA ASN A 131 16.47 -14.19 -3.78
C ASN A 131 17.02 -13.94 -5.20
N GLU A 132 16.17 -13.61 -6.18
CA GLU A 132 16.58 -13.21 -7.54
C GLU A 132 17.54 -12.01 -7.50
N LEU A 133 17.32 -11.07 -6.59
CA LEU A 133 18.15 -9.89 -6.38
C LEU A 133 19.36 -10.14 -5.45
N GLN A 134 19.54 -11.36 -4.96
CA GLN A 134 20.60 -11.73 -4.01
C GLN A 134 20.59 -10.87 -2.73
N ILE A 135 19.39 -10.53 -2.24
CA ILE A 135 19.19 -9.75 -1.02
C ILE A 135 18.86 -10.72 0.13
N PRO A 136 19.85 -11.09 0.96
CA PRO A 136 19.61 -11.99 2.08
C PRO A 136 18.77 -11.28 3.15
N LEU A 137 17.81 -11.99 3.75
CA LEU A 137 17.10 -11.52 4.93
C LEU A 137 17.71 -12.13 6.18
N LYS A 138 17.92 -11.33 7.23
CA LYS A 138 18.30 -11.85 8.55
C LYS A 138 17.21 -12.76 9.08
N GLN A 139 15.96 -12.27 9.08
CA GLN A 139 14.76 -13.01 9.43
C GLN A 139 13.56 -12.50 8.62
N SER A 140 12.60 -13.38 8.34
CA SER A 140 11.36 -13.02 7.66
C SER A 140 10.14 -13.63 8.35
N ILE A 141 9.02 -12.93 8.31
CA ILE A 141 7.75 -13.39 8.89
C ILE A 141 6.67 -13.29 7.81
N MET A 142 6.16 -14.44 7.36
CA MET A 142 5.10 -14.46 6.37
C MET A 142 3.74 -14.11 7.00
N VAL A 143 3.13 -13.02 6.54
CA VAL A 143 1.92 -12.42 7.14
C VAL A 143 0.67 -12.51 6.25
N GLY A 144 0.81 -12.82 4.96
CA GLY A 144 -0.31 -12.80 4.04
C GLY A 144 -0.89 -11.39 3.85
N ASN A 145 -2.05 -11.32 3.20
CA ASN A 145 -2.76 -10.06 2.98
C ASN A 145 -3.58 -9.63 4.21
N TYR A 146 -2.89 -9.17 5.26
CA TYR A 146 -3.54 -8.76 6.50
C TYR A 146 -4.43 -7.52 6.34
N ARG A 147 -4.13 -6.62 5.38
CA ARG A 147 -4.94 -5.44 5.05
C ARG A 147 -6.32 -5.83 4.52
N LEU A 148 -6.37 -6.80 3.60
CA LEU A 148 -7.63 -7.37 3.11
C LEU A 148 -8.45 -7.98 4.24
N LYS A 149 -7.81 -8.74 5.14
CA LYS A 149 -8.51 -9.30 6.31
C LYS A 149 -9.10 -8.20 7.17
N PHE A 150 -8.30 -7.19 7.51
CA PHE A 150 -8.73 -6.09 8.35
C PHE A 150 -9.92 -5.32 7.73
N TYR A 151 -9.87 -5.06 6.42
CA TYR A 151 -10.99 -4.49 5.68
C TYR A 151 -12.24 -5.37 5.77
N ARG A 152 -12.13 -6.67 5.49
CA ARG A 152 -13.27 -7.61 5.55
C ARG A 152 -13.91 -7.67 6.94
N THR A 153 -13.12 -7.63 8.00
CA THR A 153 -13.62 -7.59 9.39
C THR A 153 -14.44 -6.33 9.67
N HIS A 154 -14.12 -5.21 9.01
CA HIS A 154 -14.75 -3.90 9.24
C HIS A 154 -15.46 -3.37 8.00
N GLN A 155 -15.93 -4.27 7.13
CA GLN A 155 -16.35 -3.90 5.78
C GLN A 155 -17.48 -2.87 5.78
N SER A 156 -18.51 -3.05 6.60
CA SER A 156 -19.63 -2.11 6.68
C SER A 156 -19.20 -0.69 7.08
N PHE A 157 -18.17 -0.54 7.93
CA PHE A 157 -17.63 0.76 8.29
C PHE A 157 -16.97 1.43 7.09
N TYR A 158 -16.07 0.71 6.40
CA TYR A 158 -15.33 1.24 5.26
C TYR A 158 -16.19 1.50 4.02
N ASP A 159 -17.16 0.63 3.74
CA ASP A 159 -18.11 0.81 2.64
C ASP A 159 -18.97 2.06 2.86
N ASN A 160 -19.41 2.31 4.10
CA ASN A 160 -20.16 3.51 4.44
C ASN A 160 -19.29 4.78 4.39
N LEU A 161 -18.03 4.68 4.81
CA LEU A 161 -17.09 5.79 4.75
C LEU A 161 -16.79 6.20 3.30
N LEU A 162 -16.58 5.22 2.42
CA LEU A 162 -16.37 5.47 1.00
C LEU A 162 -17.60 6.11 0.35
N LYS A 163 -18.81 5.60 0.62
CA LYS A 163 -20.06 6.19 0.09
C LYS A 163 -20.23 7.66 0.48
N LYS A 164 -19.80 8.05 1.68
CA LYS A 164 -19.81 9.45 2.12
C LYS A 164 -18.72 10.29 1.44
N ARG A 165 -17.58 9.68 1.10
CA ARG A 165 -16.44 10.35 0.46
C ARG A 165 -16.64 10.53 -1.05
N LEU A 166 -17.21 9.53 -1.72
CA LEU A 166 -17.34 9.44 -3.17
C LEU A 166 -18.81 9.21 -3.57
N PRO A 167 -19.52 10.21 -4.13
CA PRO A 167 -20.88 10.05 -4.60
C PRO A 167 -20.91 9.41 -6.00
N LEU A 168 -20.43 8.16 -6.10
CA LEU A 168 -20.42 7.37 -7.33
C LEU A 168 -21.85 7.08 -7.79
N ASP A 169 -22.15 7.25 -9.08
CA ASP A 169 -23.44 6.83 -9.65
C ASP A 169 -23.44 5.29 -9.79
N PRO A 170 -24.32 4.56 -9.08
CA PRO A 170 -24.33 3.10 -9.11
C PRO A 170 -24.80 2.51 -10.45
N LYS A 171 -25.36 3.34 -11.36
CA LYS A 171 -25.73 2.90 -12.72
C LYS A 171 -24.56 2.98 -13.70
N LYS A 172 -23.50 3.69 -13.34
CA LYS A 172 -22.30 3.89 -14.16
C LYS A 172 -21.23 2.88 -13.80
N ARG A 173 -20.46 2.45 -14.80
CA ARG A 173 -19.28 1.61 -14.57
C ARG A 173 -18.20 2.41 -13.88
N THR A 174 -17.60 1.88 -12.81
CA THR A 174 -16.58 2.59 -12.04
C THR A 174 -15.18 2.10 -12.38
N ILE A 175 -14.31 2.99 -12.83
CA ILE A 175 -12.89 2.69 -13.10
C ILE A 175 -12.01 3.36 -12.03
N LEU A 176 -11.11 2.59 -11.43
CA LEU A 176 -10.02 3.13 -10.62
C LEU A 176 -8.82 3.37 -11.51
N TYR A 177 -8.40 4.63 -11.60
CA TYR A 177 -7.13 4.99 -12.21
C TYR A 177 -6.10 5.27 -11.10
N ALA A 178 -5.12 4.39 -10.98
CA ALA A 178 -4.05 4.43 -9.97
C ALA A 178 -2.66 4.35 -10.65
N PRO A 179 -2.25 5.40 -11.38
CA PRO A 179 -0.98 5.41 -12.10
C PRO A 179 0.22 5.56 -11.15
N THR A 180 1.38 5.05 -11.57
CA THR A 180 2.65 5.48 -10.98
C THR A 180 3.02 6.89 -11.39
N TRP A 181 3.84 7.49 -10.55
CA TRP A 181 4.52 8.76 -10.77
C TRP A 181 5.99 8.49 -11.07
N LYS A 182 6.77 9.55 -11.33
CA LYS A 182 8.22 9.47 -11.61
C LYS A 182 9.02 8.98 -10.40
N ASP A 183 8.95 7.69 -10.14
CA ASP A 183 9.71 6.98 -9.12
C ASP A 183 11.12 6.64 -9.59
N ALA A 184 11.88 5.91 -8.76
CA ALA A 184 13.25 5.54 -9.08
C ALA A 184 13.35 4.74 -10.38
N ASP A 185 12.34 3.92 -10.72
CA ASP A 185 12.28 3.13 -11.96
C ASP A 185 11.92 3.97 -13.23
N ASP A 186 11.90 5.31 -13.09
CA ASP A 186 11.66 6.33 -14.13
C ASP A 186 10.31 6.17 -14.85
N THR A 187 9.26 5.88 -14.09
CA THR A 187 7.95 5.58 -14.69
C THR A 187 7.06 6.81 -14.76
N VAL A 188 6.51 7.06 -15.96
CA VAL A 188 5.97 8.38 -16.35
C VAL A 188 4.48 8.29 -16.71
N SER A 189 3.80 7.20 -16.32
CA SER A 189 2.50 6.83 -16.87
C SER A 189 1.42 7.88 -16.58
N PHE A 190 1.45 8.51 -15.39
CA PHE A 190 0.56 9.63 -15.05
C PHE A 190 0.72 10.81 -16.01
N PHE A 191 1.94 11.26 -16.28
CA PHE A 191 2.17 12.43 -17.14
C PHE A 191 1.98 12.11 -18.63
N GLN A 192 2.32 10.90 -19.04
CA GLN A 192 2.18 10.45 -20.43
C GLN A 192 0.71 10.26 -20.81
N PHE A 193 -0.08 9.64 -19.93
CA PHE A 193 -1.42 9.15 -20.29
C PHE A 193 -2.55 9.77 -19.48
N GLY A 194 -2.29 10.44 -18.34
CA GLY A 194 -3.33 10.97 -17.47
C GLY A 194 -4.28 11.95 -18.17
N LYS A 195 -3.76 12.82 -19.04
CA LYS A 195 -4.60 13.71 -19.86
C LYS A 195 -5.51 12.94 -20.81
N LYS A 196 -4.99 11.88 -21.46
CA LYS A 196 -5.76 11.04 -22.38
C LYS A 196 -6.86 10.28 -21.64
N VAL A 197 -6.53 9.67 -20.49
CA VAL A 197 -7.51 8.99 -19.61
C VAL A 197 -8.66 9.92 -19.23
N LEU A 198 -8.35 11.17 -18.83
CA LEU A 198 -9.39 12.15 -18.47
C LEU A 198 -10.17 12.64 -19.69
N ALA A 199 -9.51 12.89 -20.82
CA ALA A 199 -10.13 13.43 -22.02
C ALA A 199 -11.08 12.43 -22.70
N GLU A 200 -10.70 11.15 -22.71
CA GLU A 200 -11.47 10.08 -23.36
C GLU A 200 -12.58 9.49 -22.48
N LEU A 201 -12.67 9.89 -21.21
CA LEU A 201 -13.65 9.36 -20.25
C LEU A 201 -15.10 9.52 -20.76
N PRO A 202 -15.84 8.41 -20.97
CA PRO A 202 -17.26 8.46 -21.33
C PRO A 202 -18.12 9.02 -20.20
N GLN A 203 -19.27 9.62 -20.56
CA GLN A 203 -20.18 10.25 -19.60
C GLN A 203 -20.90 9.25 -18.67
N ASP A 204 -21.05 8.02 -19.13
CA ASP A 204 -21.71 6.89 -18.45
C ASP A 204 -20.76 6.07 -17.57
N TRP A 205 -19.54 6.57 -17.32
CA TRP A 205 -18.56 5.96 -16.42
C TRP A 205 -18.30 6.87 -15.22
N ASN A 206 -17.96 6.29 -14.07
CA ASN A 206 -17.33 6.99 -12.96
C ASN A 206 -15.82 6.74 -13.02
N LEU A 207 -14.99 7.77 -12.83
CA LEU A 207 -13.54 7.64 -12.67
C LEU A 207 -13.12 8.01 -11.26
N ILE A 208 -12.49 7.08 -10.55
CA ILE A 208 -11.77 7.38 -9.31
C ILE A 208 -10.31 7.63 -9.68
N LEU A 209 -9.84 8.87 -9.56
CA LEU A 209 -8.45 9.23 -9.77
C LEU A 209 -7.70 9.18 -8.44
N LYS A 210 -6.89 8.14 -8.23
CA LYS A 210 -6.02 8.02 -7.05
C LYS A 210 -4.61 8.49 -7.41
N VAL A 211 -4.27 9.71 -7.00
CA VAL A 211 -2.93 10.28 -7.18
C VAL A 211 -2.00 9.87 -6.04
N HIS A 212 -0.71 9.71 -6.35
CA HIS A 212 0.31 9.43 -5.35
C HIS A 212 0.66 10.71 -4.57
N PRO A 213 0.81 10.68 -3.22
CA PRO A 213 1.08 11.88 -2.42
C PRO A 213 2.30 12.69 -2.89
N LEU A 214 3.39 12.01 -3.25
CA LEU A 214 4.63 12.64 -3.73
C LEU A 214 4.51 13.39 -5.07
N LEU A 215 3.42 13.21 -5.85
CA LEU A 215 3.22 13.98 -7.09
C LEU A 215 3.08 15.47 -6.81
N LYS A 216 2.36 15.82 -5.74
CA LYS A 216 2.13 17.22 -5.35
C LYS A 216 3.44 17.91 -4.98
N GLU A 217 4.33 17.20 -4.30
CA GLU A 217 5.63 17.74 -3.86
C GLU A 217 6.65 17.84 -5.00
N ARG A 218 6.73 16.80 -5.85
CA ARG A 218 7.79 16.71 -6.87
C ARG A 218 7.44 17.35 -8.20
N THR A 219 6.17 17.42 -8.55
CA THR A 219 5.67 17.94 -9.84
C THR A 219 4.37 18.72 -9.63
N PRO A 220 4.40 19.82 -8.85
CA PRO A 220 3.20 20.53 -8.44
C PRO A 220 2.40 21.08 -9.62
N VAL A 221 3.06 21.61 -10.64
CA VAL A 221 2.38 22.23 -11.79
C VAL A 221 1.53 21.22 -12.54
N GLU A 222 2.11 20.07 -12.90
CA GLU A 222 1.41 19.00 -13.62
C GLU A 222 0.30 18.39 -12.78
N TYR A 223 0.56 18.21 -11.48
CA TYR A 223 -0.44 17.74 -10.52
C TYR A 223 -1.64 18.68 -10.48
N TYR A 224 -1.45 19.99 -10.24
CA TYR A 224 -2.56 20.95 -10.15
C TYR A 224 -3.29 21.12 -11.49
N ARG A 225 -2.58 21.10 -12.62
CA ARG A 225 -3.23 21.13 -13.95
C ARG A 225 -4.12 19.92 -14.19
N THR A 226 -3.67 18.74 -13.77
CA THR A 226 -4.45 17.50 -13.90
C THR A 226 -5.65 17.51 -12.95
N LEU A 227 -5.45 18.00 -11.72
CA LEU A 227 -6.50 18.17 -10.72
C LEU A 227 -7.61 19.10 -11.23
N LEU A 228 -7.26 20.28 -11.72
CA LEU A 228 -8.24 21.24 -12.29
C LEU A 228 -9.01 20.63 -13.47
N TYR A 229 -8.33 19.85 -14.32
CA TYR A 229 -9.00 19.17 -15.44
C TYR A 229 -9.94 18.06 -14.96
N ALA A 230 -9.52 17.28 -13.96
CA ALA A 230 -10.35 16.26 -13.33
C ALA A 230 -11.59 16.88 -12.66
N GLU A 231 -11.42 17.94 -11.86
CA GLU A 231 -12.51 18.64 -11.16
C GLU A 231 -13.52 19.31 -12.12
N SER A 232 -13.11 19.62 -13.36
CA SER A 232 -14.03 20.13 -14.39
C SER A 232 -15.04 19.09 -14.90
N LYS A 233 -14.89 17.81 -14.54
CA LYS A 233 -15.74 16.70 -14.99
C LYS A 233 -16.55 16.15 -13.83
N HIS A 234 -17.88 16.14 -13.98
CA HIS A 234 -18.80 15.71 -12.94
C HIS A 234 -18.72 14.22 -12.57
N ASN A 235 -18.11 13.41 -13.42
CA ASN A 235 -17.98 11.96 -13.26
C ASN A 235 -16.53 11.53 -12.94
N VAL A 236 -15.69 12.47 -12.52
CA VAL A 236 -14.33 12.21 -12.04
C VAL A 236 -14.26 12.58 -10.57
N PHE A 237 -13.70 11.69 -9.77
CA PHE A 237 -13.55 11.84 -8.34
C PHE A 237 -12.09 11.68 -7.95
N VAL A 238 -11.45 12.78 -7.57
CA VAL A 238 -10.06 12.74 -7.11
C VAL A 238 -10.04 12.29 -5.66
N LEU A 239 -9.29 11.21 -5.41
CA LEU A 239 -9.19 10.60 -4.10
C LEU A 239 -7.87 10.96 -3.43
N GLU A 240 -7.93 11.99 -2.60
CA GLU A 240 -6.82 12.50 -1.79
C GLU A 240 -7.04 12.21 -0.31
N ASP A 241 -5.94 12.07 0.43
CA ASP A 241 -5.88 11.85 1.87
C ASP A 241 -6.82 10.74 2.37
N TYR A 242 -6.90 9.66 1.58
CA TYR A 242 -7.71 8.49 1.87
C TYR A 242 -6.81 7.23 1.92
N PRO A 243 -6.26 6.90 3.10
CA PRO A 243 -5.43 5.72 3.27
C PRO A 243 -6.10 4.38 2.93
N PRO A 244 -7.34 4.06 3.37
CA PRO A 244 -7.87 2.70 3.25
C PRO A 244 -8.19 2.34 1.80
N VAL A 245 -7.31 1.58 1.15
CA VAL A 245 -7.41 1.34 -0.31
C VAL A 245 -8.50 0.32 -0.66
N TYR A 246 -8.69 -0.71 0.16
CA TYR A 246 -9.59 -1.83 -0.11
C TYR A 246 -11.06 -1.47 -0.40
N PRO A 247 -11.73 -0.54 0.31
CA PRO A 247 -13.08 -0.13 -0.07
C PRO A 247 -13.12 0.46 -1.49
N VAL A 248 -12.10 1.23 -1.88
CA VAL A 248 -12.00 1.82 -3.23
C VAL A 248 -11.89 0.72 -4.29
N LEU A 249 -11.04 -0.28 -4.03
CA LEU A 249 -10.87 -1.44 -4.90
C LEU A 249 -12.17 -2.24 -5.03
N ALA A 250 -12.88 -2.46 -3.92
CA ALA A 250 -14.15 -3.18 -3.91
C ALA A 250 -15.23 -2.48 -4.74
N ALA A 251 -15.31 -1.15 -4.65
CA ALA A 251 -16.27 -0.32 -5.37
C ALA A 251 -15.95 -0.14 -6.87
N SER A 252 -14.74 -0.50 -7.30
CA SER A 252 -14.30 -0.29 -8.69
C SER A 252 -14.54 -1.53 -9.54
N ASP A 253 -15.10 -1.37 -10.73
CA ASP A 253 -15.36 -2.44 -11.71
C ASP A 253 -14.14 -2.78 -12.57
N ILE A 254 -13.26 -1.80 -12.77
CA ILE A 254 -12.02 -1.92 -13.53
C ILE A 254 -10.87 -1.27 -12.75
N TYR A 255 -9.69 -1.89 -12.81
CA TYR A 255 -8.43 -1.23 -12.50
C TYR A 255 -7.74 -0.77 -13.78
N LEU A 256 -7.28 0.47 -13.79
CA LEU A 256 -6.35 1.03 -14.77
C LEU A 256 -5.10 1.53 -14.05
N GLY A 257 -3.94 1.03 -14.45
CA GLY A 257 -2.68 1.48 -13.90
C GLY A 257 -1.50 0.89 -14.64
N ASP A 258 -0.46 0.52 -13.90
CA ASP A 258 0.79 0.00 -14.42
C ASP A 258 1.32 -1.10 -13.49
N PHE A 259 2.39 -0.87 -12.72
CA PHE A 259 3.04 -1.84 -11.83
C PHE A 259 2.95 -1.46 -10.34
N SER A 260 2.04 -0.56 -10.00
CA SER A 260 1.71 -0.21 -8.60
C SER A 260 1.30 -1.44 -7.76
N SER A 261 1.66 -1.43 -6.47
CA SER A 261 1.25 -2.47 -5.51
C SER A 261 -0.27 -2.59 -5.34
N VAL A 262 -1.00 -1.52 -5.63
CA VAL A 262 -2.46 -1.49 -5.64
C VAL A 262 -3.04 -2.49 -6.64
N GLY A 263 -2.35 -2.73 -7.77
CA GLY A 263 -2.78 -3.73 -8.75
C GLY A 263 -2.73 -5.16 -8.20
N TYR A 264 -1.72 -5.49 -7.37
CA TYR A 264 -1.66 -6.77 -6.66
C TYR A 264 -2.82 -6.91 -5.66
N ASP A 265 -3.16 -5.84 -4.93
CA ASP A 265 -4.32 -5.84 -4.02
C ASP A 265 -5.64 -6.05 -4.80
N PHE A 266 -5.76 -5.48 -6.01
CA PHE A 266 -6.95 -5.56 -6.85
C PHE A 266 -7.22 -6.99 -7.38
N LEU A 267 -6.20 -7.85 -7.52
CA LEU A 267 -6.37 -9.27 -7.89
C LEU A 267 -7.35 -10.01 -6.95
N THR A 268 -7.53 -9.52 -5.74
CA THR A 268 -8.51 -10.04 -4.77
C THR A 268 -9.94 -10.04 -5.31
N PHE A 269 -10.29 -9.05 -6.13
CA PHE A 269 -11.66 -8.84 -6.58
C PHE A 269 -11.99 -9.60 -7.86
N GLU A 270 -10.99 -10.20 -8.53
CA GLU A 270 -11.17 -10.98 -9.76
C GLU A 270 -11.88 -10.19 -10.86
N LYS A 271 -11.65 -8.88 -10.86
CA LYS A 271 -12.19 -7.90 -11.82
C LYS A 271 -11.15 -7.59 -12.91
N PRO A 272 -11.56 -7.06 -14.07
CA PRO A 272 -10.61 -6.73 -15.15
C PRO A 272 -9.53 -5.72 -14.74
N LEU A 273 -8.29 -6.00 -15.15
CA LEU A 273 -7.16 -5.08 -15.06
C LEU A 273 -6.74 -4.65 -16.46
N PHE A 274 -6.53 -3.35 -16.62
CA PHE A 274 -5.92 -2.76 -17.80
C PHE A 274 -4.66 -2.00 -17.40
N PHE A 275 -3.67 -2.07 -18.28
CA PHE A 275 -2.38 -1.45 -18.08
C PHE A 275 -2.08 -0.42 -19.15
N LEU A 276 -1.49 0.69 -18.74
CA LEU A 276 -0.98 1.68 -19.66
C LEU A 276 0.17 1.10 -20.49
N PRO A 277 0.40 1.60 -21.72
CA PRO A 277 1.49 1.15 -22.57
C PRO A 277 2.83 1.19 -21.84
N THR A 278 3.61 0.13 -21.97
CA THR A 278 4.96 0.02 -21.40
C THR A 278 5.80 -0.93 -22.24
N ASP A 279 7.10 -0.63 -22.34
CA ASP A 279 8.07 -1.55 -22.95
C ASP A 279 8.54 -2.63 -21.98
N ARG A 280 8.13 -2.54 -20.70
CA ARG A 280 8.67 -3.35 -19.60
C ARG A 280 7.53 -3.97 -18.79
N PRO A 281 6.75 -4.90 -19.37
CA PRO A 281 5.68 -5.58 -18.65
C PRO A 281 6.28 -6.45 -17.52
N THR A 282 5.72 -6.31 -16.33
CA THR A 282 6.10 -7.09 -15.15
C THR A 282 5.16 -8.27 -14.92
N ARG A 283 5.33 -9.03 -13.82
CA ARG A 283 4.51 -10.20 -13.50
C ARG A 283 3.02 -9.85 -13.43
N LEU A 284 2.67 -8.69 -12.85
CA LEU A 284 1.29 -8.21 -12.75
C LEU A 284 0.59 -8.07 -14.12
N TYR A 285 1.33 -7.77 -15.19
CA TYR A 285 0.77 -7.57 -16.53
C TYR A 285 0.17 -8.85 -17.12
N SER A 286 0.58 -10.02 -16.64
CA SER A 286 -0.02 -11.31 -17.02
C SER A 286 -1.48 -11.46 -16.60
N CYS A 287 -1.97 -10.58 -15.71
CA CYS A 287 -3.32 -10.63 -15.13
C CYS A 287 -4.31 -9.64 -15.76
N GLY A 288 -3.90 -8.93 -16.82
CA GLY A 288 -4.69 -7.89 -17.46
C GLY A 288 -4.30 -7.64 -18.92
N GLN A 289 -4.81 -6.54 -19.48
CA GLN A 289 -4.57 -6.16 -20.88
C GLN A 289 -3.78 -4.85 -20.96
N ILE A 290 -2.71 -4.85 -21.75
CA ILE A 290 -2.00 -3.61 -22.11
C ILE A 290 -2.80 -2.88 -23.17
N LEU A 291 -3.08 -1.60 -22.94
CA LEU A 291 -3.81 -0.74 -23.88
C LEU A 291 -2.89 -0.28 -25.01
N ASN A 292 -3.48 -0.11 -26.20
CA ASN A 292 -2.84 0.58 -27.32
C ASN A 292 -3.06 2.10 -27.17
N SER A 293 -1.97 2.88 -27.14
CA SER A 293 -2.00 4.34 -27.03
C SER A 293 -2.63 5.04 -28.24
N ASN A 294 -2.61 4.40 -29.41
CA ASN A 294 -3.15 4.95 -30.65
C ASN A 294 -4.67 4.81 -30.78
N GLU A 295 -5.29 4.04 -29.89
CA GLU A 295 -6.73 3.80 -29.85
C GLU A 295 -7.37 4.49 -28.65
N ASN A 296 -8.70 4.57 -28.62
CA ASN A 296 -9.43 5.04 -27.43
C ASN A 296 -9.29 4.01 -26.31
N PHE A 297 -8.93 4.45 -25.10
CA PHE A 297 -8.71 3.55 -23.97
C PHE A 297 -10.00 2.88 -23.49
N TYR A 298 -11.11 3.60 -23.46
CA TYR A 298 -12.37 3.09 -22.91
C TYR A 298 -13.05 2.10 -23.85
N THR A 299 -12.97 2.31 -25.17
CA THR A 299 -13.45 1.33 -26.17
C THR A 299 -12.75 -0.03 -26.01
N GLN A 300 -11.44 -0.04 -25.72
CA GLN A 300 -10.71 -1.28 -25.45
C GLN A 300 -11.16 -1.97 -24.14
N MET A 301 -11.74 -1.23 -23.20
CA MET A 301 -12.19 -1.73 -21.90
C MET A 301 -13.64 -2.24 -21.88
N GLU A 302 -14.41 -2.01 -22.94
CA GLU A 302 -15.81 -2.48 -23.03
C GLU A 302 -15.89 -4.02 -23.02
N ASN A 303 -14.91 -4.69 -23.63
CA ASN A 303 -14.88 -6.14 -23.78
C ASN A 303 -13.62 -6.75 -23.13
N PRO A 304 -13.54 -6.78 -21.78
CA PRO A 304 -12.39 -7.30 -21.07
C PRO A 304 -12.21 -8.81 -21.26
N LYS A 305 -10.97 -9.25 -21.46
CA LYS A 305 -10.57 -10.66 -21.36
C LYS A 305 -10.77 -11.16 -19.93
N LYS A 306 -11.28 -12.38 -19.80
CA LYS A 306 -11.42 -13.06 -18.50
C LYS A 306 -10.12 -13.77 -18.15
N LEU A 307 -9.30 -13.15 -17.29
CA LEU A 307 -8.00 -13.68 -16.84
C LEU A 307 -8.03 -14.11 -15.36
N VAL A 308 -9.18 -14.62 -14.90
CA VAL A 308 -9.41 -14.95 -13.48
C VAL A 308 -8.44 -16.02 -12.97
N ASN A 309 -8.03 -16.97 -13.82
CA ASN A 309 -7.11 -18.04 -13.42
C ASN A 309 -5.70 -17.50 -13.16
N GLU A 310 -5.22 -16.64 -14.05
CA GLU A 310 -3.94 -15.93 -13.96
C GLU A 310 -3.93 -15.04 -12.72
N GLN A 311 -5.02 -14.29 -12.51
CA GLN A 311 -5.21 -13.43 -11.33
C GLN A 311 -5.15 -14.24 -10.03
N ARG A 312 -5.88 -15.36 -9.94
CA ARG A 312 -5.86 -16.24 -8.75
C ARG A 312 -4.48 -16.84 -8.51
N LYS A 313 -3.80 -17.31 -9.57
CA LYS A 313 -2.45 -17.89 -9.47
C LYS A 313 -1.46 -16.87 -8.94
N LEU A 314 -1.43 -15.67 -9.51
CA LEU A 314 -0.51 -14.61 -9.08
C LEU A 314 -0.87 -14.10 -7.67
N ARG A 315 -2.16 -13.92 -7.36
CA ARG A 315 -2.61 -13.53 -6.01
C ARG A 315 -2.18 -14.53 -4.95
N LYS A 316 -2.36 -15.83 -5.21
CA LYS A 316 -1.94 -16.90 -4.30
C LYS A 316 -0.44 -16.88 -4.07
N TRP A 317 0.34 -16.63 -5.11
CA TRP A 317 1.79 -16.49 -5.04
C TRP A 317 2.24 -15.19 -4.33
N ALA A 318 1.49 -14.11 -4.46
CA ALA A 318 1.78 -12.84 -3.78
C ALA A 318 1.49 -12.87 -2.27
N TYR A 319 0.42 -13.55 -1.85
CA TYR A 319 -0.12 -13.42 -0.50
C TYR A 319 -0.24 -14.73 0.30
N SER A 320 0.24 -15.86 -0.22
CA SER A 320 0.09 -17.19 0.40
C SER A 320 -1.35 -17.47 0.88
N GLU A 321 -2.30 -17.64 -0.04
CA GLU A 321 -3.67 -18.02 0.34
C GLU A 321 -3.65 -19.28 1.21
N GLY A 322 -4.09 -19.16 2.47
CA GLY A 322 -4.01 -20.22 3.48
C GLY A 322 -3.07 -19.95 4.66
N VAL A 323 -2.30 -18.85 4.65
CA VAL A 323 -1.70 -18.37 5.91
C VAL A 323 -2.83 -17.97 6.82
N ASP A 324 -3.03 -18.77 7.88
CA ASP A 324 -3.96 -18.42 8.93
C ASP A 324 -3.48 -17.12 9.58
N THR A 325 -4.08 -16.02 9.17
CA THR A 325 -3.83 -14.69 9.72
C THR A 325 -4.33 -14.58 11.17
N PHE A 326 -5.09 -15.54 11.70
CA PHE A 326 -5.35 -15.63 13.15
C PHE A 326 -4.09 -16.10 13.89
N SER A 327 -3.34 -17.04 13.31
CA SER A 327 -2.02 -17.42 13.81
C SER A 327 -0.93 -16.34 13.60
N MET A 328 -1.18 -15.28 12.81
CA MET A 328 -0.19 -14.23 12.49
C MET A 328 0.37 -13.57 13.76
N GLY A 329 -0.51 -13.18 14.69
CA GLY A 329 -0.07 -12.61 15.97
C GLY A 329 0.75 -13.59 16.80
N GLY A 330 0.42 -14.89 16.74
CA GLY A 330 1.21 -15.95 17.37
C GLY A 330 2.59 -16.11 16.73
N LYS A 331 2.67 -16.18 15.40
CA LYS A 331 3.92 -16.28 14.63
C LYS A 331 4.81 -15.06 14.86
N ILE A 332 4.25 -13.86 14.79
CA ILE A 332 4.99 -12.62 15.09
C ILE A 332 5.51 -12.66 16.52
N LYS A 333 4.68 -13.02 17.52
CA LYS A 333 5.12 -13.15 18.91
C LYS A 333 6.21 -14.20 19.11
N THR A 334 6.12 -15.35 18.43
CA THR A 334 7.13 -16.42 18.52
C THR A 334 8.45 -15.99 17.91
N VAL A 335 8.43 -15.42 16.71
CA VAL A 335 9.64 -14.92 16.05
C VAL A 335 10.24 -13.76 16.85
N CYS A 336 9.42 -12.83 17.35
CA CYS A 336 9.87 -11.74 18.23
C CYS A 336 10.53 -12.24 19.53
N LYS A 337 10.14 -13.42 20.04
CA LYS A 337 10.77 -14.04 21.21
C LYS A 337 12.12 -14.70 20.89
N SER A 338 12.34 -15.17 19.66
CA SER A 338 13.63 -15.78 19.26
C SER A 338 14.74 -14.76 18.99
N PHE A 339 14.47 -13.45 19.08
CA PHE A 339 15.52 -12.42 19.04
C PHE A 339 16.14 -12.11 20.42
N LYS A 340 15.61 -12.69 21.49
CA LYS A 340 16.16 -12.62 22.86
C LYS A 340 17.06 -13.83 23.08
#